data_AF-A0A3E2NYE7-F1
#
_entry.id   AF-A0A3E2NYE7-F1
#
_cell.length_a   1.000
_cell.length_b   1.000
_cell.length_c   1.000
_cell.angle_alpha   90.00
_cell.angle_beta   90.00
_cell.angle_gamma   90.00
#
_symmetry.space_group_name_H-M   'P 1'
#
loop_
_entity.id
_entity.type
_entity.pdbx_description
1 polymer ?
#
loop_
_entity_poly.entity_id
_entity_poly.type
_entity_poly.pdbx_seq_one_letter_code
_entity_poly.pdbx_strand_id
1 'polypeptide(L)'
;MQLRKTSQFLMPDKIGDALKVEGDYNIYPTASLGAGKIYNGFDSLAEYIINKKTVVIDGYGGVFWDKIQANLQDCFDDVGLKVNWIRTSELLKPADVITSMVKPFLGEHESVWGTKTNLQLSDLFENALTSQSANNDSDLNIIIGTGAALSGWEAPVIYIDLPKNEIQFRMRAGSITNLGAAENHEPFQMYKRFYFVDWVMLNEHKKNILNKIAVVADAQWPDSINWMYRTELTKALDNLSTSVLRVRPWFEPGAWGGQWMKRHIKNLNTDVVNLAWSFELIVPENGLVFESDGNLLEVSFDTLMFSNNKNILGKHAERFGDEFPIRFDFLDTYEGGNLSIQCHPKLKYIRENFGENITQDETYYILDCEDSARVYLGFQESIDPADFRSALEQSQQTGEALEIEQYVQSHPANKHNLFLIPNSTVHSAGAGNLVLEISATPYIFTFKMYDWVRLDLDGNPRPINIDHAFNNLDFNRKGEQVHRELISKPQVIDQTADYQLVHVPTHAEHFYDVHRLEFDNTVTVETNNVCHVLMLVEGKAISIQTANGIKHDFAYAETFVIPAAAGSYTITNLGKGRAKVVKAFLK
;
A
#
# COMPACT_ATOMS: atom_id res chain seq x y z
N MET A 1 10.73 1.71 26.41
CA MET A 1 11.20 1.44 25.04
C MET A 1 10.25 2.14 24.08
N GLN A 2 10.75 2.76 23.01
CA GLN A 2 9.90 3.39 21.99
C GLN A 2 9.15 2.30 21.22
N LEU A 3 7.83 2.45 21.03
CA LEU A 3 7.00 1.45 20.35
C LEU A 3 7.00 1.59 18.82
N ARG A 4 7.28 2.79 18.31
CA ARG A 4 7.22 3.12 16.87
C ARG A 4 8.37 4.07 16.53
N LYS A 5 9.15 3.79 15.49
CA LYS A 5 10.22 4.67 14.99
C LYS A 5 9.76 5.30 13.68
N THR A 6 9.08 6.43 13.80
CA THR A 6 8.57 7.24 12.70
C THR A 6 8.31 8.66 13.19
N SER A 7 8.33 9.61 12.27
CA SER A 7 7.83 10.97 12.48
C SER A 7 6.35 11.10 12.11
N GLN A 8 5.75 10.09 11.46
CA GLN A 8 4.35 10.12 11.08
C GLN A 8 3.45 9.96 12.32
N PHE A 9 2.45 10.83 12.43
CA PHE A 9 1.45 10.75 13.48
C PHE A 9 0.69 9.42 13.39
N LEU A 10 0.42 8.81 14.55
CA LEU A 10 -0.50 7.68 14.62
C LEU A 10 -1.90 8.19 14.26
N MET A 11 -2.66 7.44 13.45
CA MET A 11 -4.08 7.75 13.25
C MET A 11 -4.75 7.81 14.63
N PRO A 12 -5.54 8.84 14.96
CA PRO A 12 -6.22 8.86 16.25
C PRO A 12 -7.29 7.76 16.32
N ASP A 13 -7.61 7.29 17.53
CA ASP A 13 -8.72 6.35 17.74
C ASP A 13 -10.09 7.01 17.60
N LYS A 14 -10.14 8.35 17.69
CA LYS A 14 -11.34 9.14 17.42
C LYS A 14 -11.05 10.33 16.49
N ILE A 15 -11.92 10.57 15.52
CA ILE A 15 -11.82 11.75 14.67
C ILE A 15 -12.23 13.00 15.44
N GLY A 16 -11.27 13.88 15.69
CA GLY A 16 -11.52 15.21 16.24
C GLY A 16 -11.85 16.24 15.15
N ASP A 17 -12.51 17.34 15.52
CA ASP A 17 -12.86 18.41 14.58
C ASP A 17 -11.65 19.05 13.90
N ALA A 18 -10.49 19.06 14.56
CA ALA A 18 -9.24 19.58 14.01
C ALA A 18 -8.69 18.78 12.80
N LEU A 19 -9.15 17.55 12.61
CA LEU A 19 -8.71 16.68 11.51
C LEU A 19 -9.67 16.68 10.32
N LYS A 20 -10.87 17.25 10.48
CA LYS A 20 -11.81 17.43 9.38
C LYS A 20 -11.31 18.56 8.49
N VAL A 21 -11.13 18.26 7.21
CA VAL A 21 -10.69 19.22 6.20
C VAL A 21 -11.75 19.30 5.11
N GLU A 22 -12.46 20.42 5.04
CA GLU A 22 -13.51 20.63 4.04
C GLU A 22 -12.91 21.28 2.79
N GLY A 23 -12.93 20.55 1.66
CA GLY A 23 -12.43 21.05 0.37
C GLY A 23 -10.90 21.14 0.26
N ASP A 24 -10.16 20.50 1.15
CA ASP A 24 -8.70 20.30 1.11
C ASP A 24 -8.37 18.80 1.19
N TYR A 25 -7.13 18.43 0.86
CA TYR A 25 -6.67 17.04 0.93
C TYR A 25 -6.83 16.45 2.35
N ASN A 26 -7.59 15.37 2.45
CA ASN A 26 -7.84 14.59 3.67
C ASN A 26 -6.89 13.39 3.77
N ILE A 27 -6.04 13.38 4.80
CA ILE A 27 -5.11 12.26 5.08
C ILE A 27 -5.76 11.10 5.85
N TYR A 28 -6.98 11.29 6.37
CA TYR A 28 -7.78 10.27 7.06
C TYR A 28 -9.18 10.17 6.41
N PRO A 29 -9.28 9.69 5.15
CA PRO A 29 -10.56 9.49 4.50
C PRO A 29 -11.34 8.37 5.20
N THR A 30 -12.59 8.63 5.56
CA THR A 30 -13.44 7.70 6.32
C THR A 30 -14.71 7.33 5.57
N ALA A 31 -15.10 6.06 5.63
CA ALA A 31 -16.44 5.60 5.28
C ALA A 31 -17.33 5.55 6.53
N SER A 32 -18.38 6.37 6.57
CA SER A 32 -19.29 6.38 7.73
C SER A 32 -20.18 5.14 7.76
N LEU A 33 -20.32 4.55 8.95
CA LEU A 33 -21.20 3.40 9.22
C LEU A 33 -22.54 3.82 9.84
N GLY A 34 -22.73 5.12 10.12
CA GLY A 34 -23.79 5.61 11.00
C GLY A 34 -23.48 5.36 12.47
N ALA A 35 -24.46 5.60 13.35
CA ALA A 35 -24.27 5.51 14.80
C ALA A 35 -24.25 4.07 15.34
N GLY A 36 -23.49 3.87 16.41
CA GLY A 36 -23.46 2.66 17.25
C GLY A 36 -22.83 1.44 16.60
N LYS A 37 -21.87 1.62 15.69
CA LYS A 37 -21.28 0.52 14.89
C LYS A 37 -19.86 0.17 15.27
N ILE A 38 -19.10 1.14 15.79
CA ILE A 38 -17.74 0.94 16.27
C ILE A 38 -17.72 1.21 17.77
N TYR A 39 -17.30 0.20 18.52
CA TYR A 39 -17.11 0.23 19.96
C TYR A 39 -15.66 0.61 20.27
N ASN A 40 -15.44 1.27 21.40
CA ASN A 40 -14.15 1.78 21.83
C ASN A 40 -13.82 1.27 23.24
N GLY A 41 -12.56 0.94 23.47
CA GLY A 41 -12.03 0.55 24.78
C GLY A 41 -11.99 -0.95 25.03
N PHE A 42 -11.03 -1.38 25.85
CA PHE A 42 -10.86 -2.78 26.26
C PHE A 42 -11.99 -3.27 27.16
N ASP A 43 -12.61 -2.38 27.94
CA ASP A 43 -13.80 -2.62 28.74
C ASP A 43 -14.96 -3.12 27.88
N SER A 44 -15.26 -2.44 26.77
CA SER A 44 -16.35 -2.85 25.87
C SER A 44 -16.07 -4.19 25.18
N LEU A 45 -14.81 -4.46 24.82
CA LEU A 45 -14.41 -5.74 24.24
C LEU A 45 -14.44 -6.86 25.29
N ALA A 46 -14.04 -6.58 26.53
CA ALA A 46 -14.11 -7.50 27.65
C ALA A 46 -15.56 -7.88 27.95
N GLU A 47 -16.50 -6.94 27.93
CA GLU A 47 -17.94 -7.24 28.07
C GLU A 47 -18.43 -8.23 27.01
N TYR A 48 -18.01 -8.06 25.74
CA TYR A 48 -18.32 -9.02 24.69
C TYR A 48 -17.75 -10.41 25.02
N ILE A 49 -16.49 -10.49 25.46
CA ILE A 49 -15.83 -11.75 25.81
C ILE A 49 -16.51 -12.43 27.00
N ILE A 50 -16.85 -11.69 28.05
CA ILE A 50 -17.55 -12.19 29.24
C ILE A 50 -18.87 -12.86 28.85
N ASN A 51 -19.63 -12.23 27.95
CA ASN A 51 -20.88 -12.77 27.45
C ASN A 51 -20.70 -14.07 26.64
N LYS A 52 -19.57 -14.25 25.97
CA LYS A 52 -19.26 -15.45 25.19
C LYS A 52 -18.64 -16.58 25.99
N LYS A 53 -17.95 -16.25 27.10
CA LYS A 53 -17.20 -17.15 27.99
C LYS A 53 -16.00 -17.85 27.35
N THR A 54 -16.16 -18.38 26.15
CA THR A 54 -15.10 -19.01 25.36
C THR A 54 -14.94 -18.26 24.06
N VAL A 55 -13.71 -17.77 23.77
CA VAL A 55 -13.40 -17.03 22.54
C VAL A 55 -12.03 -17.42 22.00
N VAL A 56 -11.86 -17.19 20.69
CA VAL A 56 -10.57 -17.24 20.00
C VAL A 56 -10.19 -15.82 19.65
N ILE A 57 -9.01 -15.36 20.08
CA ILE A 57 -8.45 -14.06 19.71
C ILE A 57 -7.29 -14.31 18.74
N ASP A 58 -7.58 -14.22 17.44
CA ASP A 58 -6.59 -14.33 16.35
C ASP A 58 -6.24 -12.93 15.84
N GLY A 59 -5.20 -12.80 15.02
CA GLY A 59 -4.84 -11.54 14.42
C GLY A 59 -3.54 -11.54 13.64
N TYR A 60 -3.22 -10.38 13.09
CA TYR A 60 -2.08 -10.20 12.20
C TYR A 60 -0.74 -10.15 12.96
N GLY A 61 0.37 -10.25 12.22
CA GLY A 61 1.72 -10.09 12.77
C GLY A 61 1.97 -8.65 13.24
N GLY A 62 2.78 -8.47 14.29
CA GLY A 62 3.14 -7.16 14.84
C GLY A 62 2.15 -6.59 15.89
N VAL A 63 1.05 -7.29 16.18
CA VAL A 63 0.16 -6.99 17.31
C VAL A 63 0.93 -7.20 18.63
N PHE A 64 0.77 -6.27 19.58
CA PHE A 64 1.36 -6.40 20.91
C PHE A 64 0.50 -7.31 21.80
N TRP A 65 0.57 -8.62 21.58
CA TRP A 65 -0.27 -9.61 22.26
C TRP A 65 -0.23 -9.53 23.79
N ASP A 66 0.94 -9.26 24.38
CA ASP A 66 1.06 -9.05 25.84
C ASP A 66 0.25 -7.85 26.34
N LYS A 67 0.21 -6.77 25.56
CA LYS A 67 -0.60 -5.58 25.91
C LYS A 67 -2.09 -5.85 25.75
N ILE A 68 -2.50 -6.54 24.69
CA ILE A 68 -3.90 -6.94 24.51
C ILE A 68 -4.35 -7.80 25.69
N GLN A 69 -3.55 -8.83 26.04
CA GLN A 69 -3.88 -9.69 27.17
C GLN A 69 -3.90 -8.93 28.49
N ALA A 70 -2.91 -8.07 28.76
CA ALA A 70 -2.85 -7.32 30.01
C ALA A 70 -4.06 -6.40 30.21
N ASN A 71 -4.41 -5.59 29.20
CA ASN A 71 -5.56 -4.68 29.30
C ASN A 71 -6.89 -5.45 29.45
N LEU A 72 -7.05 -6.59 28.76
CA LEU A 72 -8.23 -7.44 28.96
C LEU A 72 -8.25 -8.10 30.34
N GLN A 73 -7.09 -8.57 30.83
CA GLN A 73 -6.97 -9.16 32.16
C GLN A 73 -7.34 -8.16 33.24
N ASP A 74 -6.90 -6.90 33.15
CA ASP A 74 -7.28 -5.83 34.07
C ASP A 74 -8.82 -5.68 34.13
N CYS A 75 -9.48 -5.70 32.97
CA CYS A 75 -10.95 -5.66 32.90
C CYS A 75 -11.63 -6.89 33.53
N PHE A 76 -11.03 -8.08 33.42
CA PHE A 76 -11.56 -9.31 34.00
C PHE A 76 -11.33 -9.40 35.52
N ASP A 77 -10.20 -8.88 35.99
CA ASP A 77 -9.88 -8.80 37.43
C ASP A 77 -10.83 -7.84 38.16
N ASP A 78 -11.19 -6.72 37.52
CA ASP A 78 -12.15 -5.74 38.06
C ASP A 78 -13.53 -6.35 38.37
N VAL A 79 -13.92 -7.40 37.64
CA VAL A 79 -15.17 -8.15 37.87
C VAL A 79 -14.97 -9.51 38.54
N GLY A 80 -13.73 -9.82 38.96
CA GLY A 80 -13.39 -11.01 39.74
C GLY A 80 -13.51 -12.34 38.98
N LEU A 81 -13.29 -12.35 37.66
CA LEU A 81 -13.40 -13.54 36.83
C LEU A 81 -12.06 -14.27 36.68
N LYS A 82 -12.09 -15.60 36.81
CA LYS A 82 -10.93 -16.46 36.57
C LYS A 82 -10.81 -16.80 35.09
N VAL A 83 -9.66 -16.49 34.50
CA VAL A 83 -9.41 -16.65 33.06
C VAL A 83 -8.37 -17.74 32.80
N ASN A 84 -8.70 -18.66 31.89
CA ASN A 84 -7.76 -19.60 31.30
C ASN A 84 -7.22 -19.02 29.99
N TRP A 85 -5.95 -18.60 30.01
CA TRP A 85 -5.24 -18.10 28.84
C TRP A 85 -4.40 -19.20 28.20
N ILE A 86 -4.53 -19.35 26.88
CA ILE A 86 -3.67 -20.21 26.06
C ILE A 86 -3.02 -19.32 25.01
N ARG A 87 -1.70 -19.17 25.04
CA ARG A 87 -0.97 -18.31 24.11
C ARG A 87 -0.45 -19.13 22.93
N THR A 88 -0.79 -18.73 21.71
CA THR A 88 -0.30 -19.45 20.51
C THR A 88 1.21 -19.33 20.34
N SER A 89 1.82 -18.26 20.87
CA SER A 89 3.28 -18.08 20.86
C SER A 89 4.04 -19.20 21.59
N GLU A 90 3.40 -19.85 22.57
CA GLU A 90 3.97 -20.99 23.32
C GLU A 90 3.82 -22.32 22.58
N LEU A 91 3.07 -22.32 21.47
CA LEU A 91 2.71 -23.50 20.67
C LEU A 91 3.34 -23.46 19.27
N LEU A 92 4.12 -22.41 18.98
CA LEU A 92 4.98 -22.34 17.80
C LEU A 92 6.09 -23.39 17.89
N LYS A 93 6.53 -23.88 16.74
CA LYS A 93 7.78 -24.64 16.64
C LYS A 93 8.95 -23.80 17.16
N PRO A 94 10.04 -24.44 17.64
CA PRO A 94 11.24 -23.72 18.05
C PRO A 94 11.76 -22.74 16.98
N ALA A 95 12.27 -21.59 17.42
CA ALA A 95 12.64 -20.49 16.53
C ALA A 95 13.72 -20.87 15.49
N ASP A 96 14.63 -21.78 15.81
CA ASP A 96 15.65 -22.34 14.91
C ASP A 96 15.04 -23.24 13.82
N VAL A 97 13.99 -23.99 14.17
CA VAL A 97 13.20 -24.77 13.21
C VAL A 97 12.47 -23.82 12.26
N ILE A 98 11.76 -22.82 12.77
CA ILE A 98 11.07 -21.81 11.94
C ILE A 98 12.06 -21.09 11.04
N THR A 99 13.22 -20.67 11.58
CA THR A 99 14.28 -20.02 10.80
C THR A 99 14.75 -20.91 9.65
N SER A 100 14.91 -22.22 9.91
CA SER A 100 15.29 -23.19 8.87
C SER A 100 14.20 -23.37 7.80
N MET A 101 12.92 -23.30 8.19
CA MET A 101 11.78 -23.39 7.27
C MET A 101 11.66 -22.17 6.35
N VAL A 102 11.91 -20.97 6.87
CA VAL A 102 11.79 -19.73 6.08
C VAL A 102 13.02 -19.44 5.22
N LYS A 103 14.21 -19.93 5.61
CA LYS A 103 15.49 -19.68 4.94
C LYS A 103 15.47 -19.87 3.40
N PRO A 104 14.82 -20.90 2.82
CA PRO A 104 14.77 -21.07 1.37
C PRO A 104 14.14 -19.92 0.59
N PHE A 105 13.37 -19.04 1.25
CA PHE A 105 12.63 -17.94 0.63
C PHE A 105 13.31 -16.58 0.80
N LEU A 106 14.40 -16.49 1.57
CA LEU A 106 15.02 -15.21 1.94
C LEU A 106 16.15 -14.76 1.00
N GLY A 107 16.50 -15.58 0.01
CA GLY A 107 17.59 -15.29 -0.92
C GLY A 107 18.93 -15.03 -0.22
N GLU A 108 19.76 -14.19 -0.83
CA GLU A 108 21.05 -13.78 -0.27
C GLU A 108 20.88 -12.87 0.96
N HIS A 109 21.79 -12.98 1.92
CA HIS A 109 21.67 -12.30 3.23
C HIS A 109 21.63 -10.76 3.12
N GLU A 110 22.56 -10.18 2.36
CA GLU A 110 22.70 -8.74 2.13
C GLU A 110 21.69 -8.19 1.11
N SER A 111 20.96 -9.06 0.42
CA SER A 111 19.97 -8.67 -0.57
C SER A 111 18.64 -8.31 0.09
N VAL A 112 17.93 -7.35 -0.49
CA VAL A 112 16.53 -7.04 -0.14
C VAL A 112 15.53 -8.00 -0.79
N TRP A 113 16.00 -8.89 -1.67
CA TRP A 113 15.17 -9.80 -2.45
C TRP A 113 15.05 -11.19 -1.84
N GLY A 114 13.83 -11.72 -1.87
CA GLY A 114 13.49 -13.11 -1.56
C GLY A 114 12.53 -13.67 -2.62
N THR A 115 11.87 -14.78 -2.31
CA THR A 115 10.88 -15.42 -3.19
C THR A 115 9.63 -15.75 -2.38
N LYS A 116 8.43 -15.52 -2.95
CA LYS A 116 7.18 -15.81 -2.24
C LYS A 116 7.16 -17.26 -1.72
N THR A 117 6.84 -17.41 -0.43
CA THR A 117 6.76 -18.71 0.22
C THR A 117 5.56 -19.52 -0.25
N ASN A 118 5.68 -20.83 -0.16
CA ASN A 118 4.57 -21.78 -0.25
C ASN A 118 4.18 -22.37 1.12
N LEU A 119 4.79 -21.89 2.21
CA LEU A 119 4.39 -22.25 3.57
C LEU A 119 2.98 -21.73 3.88
N GLN A 120 2.30 -22.43 4.78
CA GLN A 120 1.07 -22.00 5.40
C GLN A 120 1.33 -21.62 6.86
N LEU A 121 0.49 -20.75 7.43
CA LEU A 121 0.64 -20.34 8.84
C LEU A 121 0.63 -21.55 9.79
N SER A 122 -0.17 -22.58 9.49
CA SER A 122 -0.22 -23.84 10.25
C SER A 122 1.10 -24.59 10.30
N ASP A 123 1.97 -24.41 9.29
CA ASP A 123 3.26 -25.09 9.26
C ASP A 123 4.18 -24.61 10.38
N LEU A 124 3.93 -23.43 10.97
CA LEU A 124 4.74 -22.88 12.06
C LEU A 124 4.39 -23.43 13.44
N PHE A 125 3.31 -24.20 13.57
CA PHE A 125 2.80 -24.68 14.86
C PHE A 125 3.10 -26.15 15.11
N GLU A 126 3.23 -26.50 16.38
CA GLU A 126 3.21 -27.88 16.85
C GLU A 126 1.79 -28.46 16.80
N ASN A 127 1.68 -29.79 16.69
CA ASN A 127 0.36 -30.47 16.73
C ASN A 127 -0.42 -30.17 18.02
N ALA A 128 0.29 -29.78 19.09
CA ALA A 128 -0.26 -29.42 20.39
C ALA A 128 -1.27 -28.25 20.33
N LEU A 129 -1.25 -27.42 19.28
CA LEU A 129 -2.23 -26.33 19.11
C LEU A 129 -3.67 -26.86 19.03
N THR A 130 -3.88 -27.93 18.26
CA THR A 130 -5.20 -28.56 18.09
C THR A 130 -5.63 -29.45 19.25
N SER A 131 -4.73 -29.74 20.19
CA SER A 131 -5.05 -30.52 21.40
C SER A 131 -5.44 -29.65 22.60
N GLN A 132 -5.36 -28.32 22.47
CA GLN A 132 -5.75 -27.40 23.54
C GLN A 132 -7.26 -27.48 23.80
N SER A 133 -7.67 -27.41 25.06
CA SER A 133 -9.08 -27.50 25.45
C SER A 133 -9.42 -26.47 26.53
N ALA A 134 -10.71 -26.13 26.63
CA ALA A 134 -11.21 -25.26 27.67
C ALA A 134 -11.00 -25.89 29.05
N ASN A 135 -10.64 -25.05 30.02
CA ASN A 135 -10.56 -25.40 31.43
C ASN A 135 -11.92 -25.12 32.10
N ASN A 136 -12.57 -26.17 32.58
CA ASN A 136 -13.87 -26.09 33.24
C ASN A 136 -13.84 -25.37 34.60
N ASP A 137 -12.65 -25.21 35.20
CA ASP A 137 -12.48 -24.50 36.47
C ASP A 137 -12.28 -22.99 36.28
N SER A 138 -12.39 -22.48 35.05
CA SER A 138 -12.23 -21.07 34.71
C SER A 138 -13.54 -20.49 34.18
N ASP A 139 -13.84 -19.24 34.54
CA ASP A 139 -15.03 -18.55 34.08
C ASP A 139 -14.95 -18.20 32.59
N LEU A 140 -13.74 -17.81 32.17
CA LEU A 140 -13.43 -17.46 30.78
C LEU A 140 -12.32 -18.38 30.22
N ASN A 141 -12.45 -18.74 28.95
CA ASN A 141 -11.49 -19.56 28.22
C ASN A 141 -11.09 -18.84 26.93
N ILE A 142 -9.81 -18.47 26.84
CA ILE A 142 -9.31 -17.62 25.76
C ILE A 142 -8.04 -18.24 25.20
N ILE A 143 -8.06 -18.56 23.91
CA ILE A 143 -6.84 -18.77 23.14
C ILE A 143 -6.49 -17.49 22.39
N ILE A 144 -5.27 -16.99 22.54
CA ILE A 144 -4.84 -15.69 22.03
C ILE A 144 -3.52 -15.77 21.27
N GLY A 145 -3.47 -15.04 20.16
CA GLY A 145 -2.27 -14.81 19.38
C GLY A 145 -2.47 -15.10 17.89
N THR A 146 -1.50 -14.70 17.08
CA THR A 146 -1.50 -15.00 15.64
C THR A 146 -1.67 -16.51 15.42
N GLY A 147 -2.63 -16.90 14.58
CA GLY A 147 -2.94 -18.30 14.28
C GLY A 147 -3.87 -18.99 15.28
N ALA A 148 -4.45 -18.29 16.26
CA ALA A 148 -5.32 -18.90 17.27
C ALA A 148 -6.53 -19.65 16.70
N ALA A 149 -7.06 -19.22 15.55
CA ALA A 149 -8.17 -19.90 14.86
C ALA A 149 -7.79 -21.27 14.27
N LEU A 150 -6.49 -21.62 14.24
CA LEU A 150 -6.02 -22.95 13.86
C LEU A 150 -6.19 -23.99 14.97
N SER A 151 -6.55 -23.58 16.20
CA SER A 151 -6.80 -24.49 17.34
C SER A 151 -7.96 -25.45 17.14
N GLY A 152 -8.87 -25.18 16.21
CA GLY A 152 -10.10 -25.96 16.03
C GLY A 152 -11.16 -25.71 17.10
N TRP A 153 -11.02 -24.66 17.91
CA TRP A 153 -12.07 -24.27 18.86
C TRP A 153 -13.31 -23.76 18.12
N GLU A 154 -14.46 -24.38 18.41
CA GLU A 154 -15.77 -23.93 17.93
C GLU A 154 -16.31 -22.78 18.81
N ALA A 155 -15.61 -21.63 18.73
CA ALA A 155 -15.91 -20.43 19.49
C ALA A 155 -15.84 -19.17 18.59
N PRO A 156 -16.50 -18.05 18.98
CA PRO A 156 -16.42 -16.82 18.21
C PRO A 156 -14.97 -16.33 18.07
N VAL A 157 -14.57 -16.00 16.84
CA VAL A 157 -13.24 -15.44 16.55
C VAL A 157 -13.29 -13.92 16.61
N ILE A 158 -12.45 -13.34 17.46
CA ILE A 158 -12.09 -11.93 17.48
C ILE A 158 -10.81 -11.81 16.67
N TYR A 159 -10.84 -11.05 15.57
CA TYR A 159 -9.68 -10.85 14.71
C TYR A 159 -9.09 -9.45 14.92
N ILE A 160 -7.86 -9.39 15.43
CA ILE A 160 -7.14 -8.15 15.72
C ILE A 160 -6.19 -7.85 14.56
N ASP A 161 -6.46 -6.76 13.84
CA ASP A 161 -5.71 -6.34 12.67
C ASP A 161 -4.73 -5.21 13.00
N LEU A 162 -3.75 -5.01 12.11
CA LEU A 162 -2.79 -3.92 12.22
C LEU A 162 -2.34 -3.48 10.82
N PRO A 163 -2.41 -2.18 10.49
CA PRO A 163 -1.90 -1.65 9.23
C PRO A 163 -0.40 -1.93 9.05
N LYS A 164 0.02 -2.25 7.82
CA LYS A 164 1.42 -2.64 7.57
C LYS A 164 2.42 -1.51 7.79
N ASN A 165 2.05 -0.26 7.53
CA ASN A 165 2.89 0.89 7.88
C ASN A 165 3.22 0.90 9.39
N GLU A 166 2.28 0.53 10.25
CA GLU A 166 2.50 0.42 11.69
C GLU A 166 3.39 -0.77 12.07
N ILE A 167 3.26 -1.90 11.38
CA ILE A 167 4.20 -3.03 11.52
C ILE A 167 5.62 -2.57 11.18
N GLN A 168 5.79 -1.84 10.08
CA GLN A 168 7.09 -1.31 9.67
C GLN A 168 7.68 -0.33 10.71
N PHE A 169 6.86 0.56 11.28
CA PHE A 169 7.34 1.49 12.31
C PHE A 169 7.69 0.79 13.63
N ARG A 170 6.94 -0.25 14.00
CA ARG A 170 7.24 -1.10 15.16
C ARG A 170 8.53 -1.91 14.96
N MET A 171 8.75 -2.41 13.75
CA MET A 171 9.98 -3.09 13.32
C MET A 171 11.19 -2.15 13.41
N ARG A 172 11.11 -0.95 12.83
CA ARG A 172 12.19 0.05 12.90
C ARG A 172 12.52 0.48 14.34
N ALA A 173 11.56 0.37 15.26
CA ALA A 173 11.77 0.61 16.70
C ALA A 173 12.38 -0.58 17.45
N GLY A 174 12.47 -1.77 16.82
CA GLY A 174 12.87 -3.00 17.48
C GLY A 174 11.85 -3.52 18.51
N SER A 175 10.59 -3.11 18.38
CA SER A 175 9.52 -3.44 19.34
C SER A 175 8.76 -4.73 19.00
N ILE A 176 8.97 -5.29 17.81
CA ILE A 176 8.38 -6.54 17.33
C ILE A 176 9.45 -7.35 16.60
N THR A 177 9.25 -8.67 16.53
CA THR A 177 10.03 -9.59 15.68
C THR A 177 9.20 -10.07 14.49
N ASN A 178 9.85 -10.70 13.50
CA ASN A 178 9.14 -11.54 12.54
C ASN A 178 8.46 -12.71 13.24
N LEU A 179 7.40 -13.27 12.65
CA LEU A 179 6.59 -14.30 13.31
C LEU A 179 7.42 -15.53 13.69
N GLY A 180 7.48 -15.87 14.98
CA GLY A 180 8.25 -17.01 15.49
C GLY A 180 9.78 -16.83 15.48
N ALA A 181 10.29 -15.62 15.19
CA ALA A 181 11.70 -15.30 15.41
C ALA A 181 11.96 -14.96 16.88
N ALA A 182 13.10 -15.44 17.41
CA ALA A 182 13.51 -15.19 18.79
C ALA A 182 14.09 -13.78 19.01
N GLU A 183 14.65 -13.17 17.96
CA GLU A 183 15.34 -11.89 18.02
C GLU A 183 15.04 -10.99 16.83
N ASN A 184 15.29 -9.70 17.01
CA ASN A 184 15.19 -8.70 15.96
C ASN A 184 16.38 -8.83 15.00
N HIS A 185 16.15 -8.49 13.75
CA HIS A 185 17.18 -8.38 12.72
C HIS A 185 17.20 -6.95 12.17
N GLU A 186 18.12 -6.68 11.25
CA GLU A 186 18.14 -5.39 10.56
C GLU A 186 16.80 -5.12 9.86
N PRO A 187 16.27 -3.88 9.88
CA PRO A 187 14.94 -3.57 9.36
C PRO A 187 14.68 -4.05 7.93
N PHE A 188 15.68 -3.97 7.04
CA PHE A 188 15.51 -4.43 5.66
C PHE A 188 15.36 -5.96 5.56
N GLN A 189 16.03 -6.73 6.42
CA GLN A 189 15.94 -8.19 6.47
C GLN A 189 14.59 -8.63 7.00
N MET A 190 14.11 -7.94 8.03
CA MET A 190 12.79 -8.16 8.59
C MET A 190 11.69 -7.84 7.58
N TYR A 191 11.80 -6.71 6.88
CA TYR A 191 10.86 -6.33 5.81
C TYR A 191 10.87 -7.32 4.65
N LYS A 192 12.05 -7.77 4.19
CA LYS A 192 12.18 -8.84 3.19
C LYS A 192 11.39 -10.09 3.62
N ARG A 193 11.59 -10.55 4.86
CA ARG A 193 10.85 -11.69 5.39
C ARG A 193 9.35 -11.42 5.52
N PHE A 194 8.94 -10.22 5.93
CA PHE A 194 7.53 -9.85 5.96
C PHE A 194 6.89 -9.98 4.58
N TYR A 195 7.48 -9.36 3.56
CA TYR A 195 6.95 -9.33 2.21
C TYR A 195 6.84 -10.73 1.58
N PHE A 196 7.92 -11.51 1.63
CA PHE A 196 7.99 -12.79 0.92
C PHE A 196 7.44 -13.99 1.71
N VAL A 197 7.33 -13.88 3.03
CA VAL A 197 7.01 -15.02 3.90
C VAL A 197 5.84 -14.70 4.83
N ASP A 198 6.04 -13.83 5.82
CA ASP A 198 5.07 -13.68 6.91
C ASP A 198 3.73 -13.14 6.39
N TRP A 199 3.71 -12.05 5.60
CA TRP A 199 2.48 -11.47 5.07
C TRP A 199 1.77 -12.38 4.06
N VAL A 200 2.51 -13.21 3.32
CA VAL A 200 1.92 -14.22 2.43
C VAL A 200 1.11 -15.23 3.24
N MET A 201 1.72 -15.81 4.28
CA MET A 201 1.04 -16.76 5.18
C MET A 201 -0.13 -16.12 5.93
N LEU A 202 0.05 -14.89 6.43
CA LEU A 202 -0.95 -14.19 7.24
C LEU A 202 -2.16 -13.74 6.41
N ASN A 203 -1.95 -13.27 5.18
CA ASN A 203 -3.04 -12.90 4.27
C ASN A 203 -3.86 -14.13 3.88
N GLU A 204 -3.20 -15.23 3.54
CA GLU A 204 -3.88 -16.50 3.22
C GLU A 204 -4.66 -17.03 4.42
N HIS A 205 -4.08 -17.01 5.63
CA HIS A 205 -4.79 -17.37 6.85
C HIS A 205 -6.02 -16.50 7.10
N LYS A 206 -5.87 -15.16 7.05
CA LYS A 206 -6.97 -14.20 7.24
C LYS A 206 -8.12 -14.47 6.27
N LYS A 207 -7.80 -14.72 4.99
CA LYS A 207 -8.78 -15.07 3.97
C LYS A 207 -9.53 -16.37 4.32
N ASN A 208 -8.80 -17.40 4.74
CA ASN A 208 -9.37 -18.71 5.06
C ASN A 208 -10.29 -18.71 6.30
N ILE A 209 -10.12 -17.76 7.22
CA ILE A 209 -10.96 -17.64 8.42
C ILE A 209 -12.00 -16.52 8.35
N LEU A 210 -12.10 -15.78 7.24
CA LEU A 210 -12.92 -14.57 7.13
C LEU A 210 -14.40 -14.79 7.54
N ASN A 211 -14.95 -15.98 7.24
CA ASN A 211 -16.32 -16.37 7.59
C ASN A 211 -16.50 -16.81 9.07
N LYS A 212 -15.41 -17.09 9.79
CA LYS A 212 -15.42 -17.45 11.21
C LYS A 212 -15.29 -16.23 12.13
N ILE A 213 -14.82 -15.10 11.59
CA ILE A 213 -14.66 -13.84 12.33
C ILE A 213 -16.04 -13.33 12.78
N ALA A 214 -16.20 -13.18 14.09
CA ALA A 214 -17.38 -12.58 14.72
C ALA A 214 -17.18 -11.07 14.93
N VAL A 215 -15.96 -10.66 15.29
CA VAL A 215 -15.57 -9.28 15.59
C VAL A 215 -14.22 -8.99 14.94
N VAL A 216 -14.07 -7.80 14.36
CA VAL A 216 -12.77 -7.26 13.96
C VAL A 216 -12.37 -6.13 14.91
N ALA A 217 -11.09 -6.02 15.21
CA ALA A 217 -10.55 -4.96 16.06
C ALA A 217 -9.25 -4.40 15.46
N ASP A 218 -8.98 -3.12 15.74
CA ASP A 218 -7.81 -2.39 15.28
C ASP A 218 -6.84 -2.16 16.46
N ALA A 219 -5.64 -2.71 16.37
CA ALA A 219 -4.61 -2.64 17.42
C ALA A 219 -3.53 -1.58 17.18
N GLN A 220 -3.83 -0.54 16.40
CA GLN A 220 -2.94 0.60 16.21
C GLN A 220 -2.54 1.26 17.55
N TRP A 221 -3.47 1.37 18.49
CA TRP A 221 -3.28 2.04 19.76
C TRP A 221 -2.85 1.07 20.87
N PRO A 222 -1.73 1.30 21.56
CA PRO A 222 -1.27 0.39 22.63
C PRO A 222 -2.19 0.31 23.86
N ASP A 223 -2.95 1.37 24.12
CA ASP A 223 -3.71 1.57 25.37
C ASP A 223 -5.22 1.77 25.11
N SER A 224 -5.67 1.55 23.87
CA SER A 224 -7.06 1.64 23.44
C SER A 224 -7.30 0.62 22.32
N ILE A 225 -8.55 0.25 22.07
CA ILE A 225 -8.90 -0.65 20.97
C ILE A 225 -10.28 -0.27 20.43
N ASN A 226 -10.38 -0.15 19.11
CA ASN A 226 -11.67 -0.01 18.45
C ASN A 226 -12.04 -1.31 17.78
N TRP A 227 -13.30 -1.70 17.89
CA TRP A 227 -13.79 -2.96 17.33
C TRP A 227 -15.22 -2.84 16.81
N MET A 228 -15.57 -3.71 15.87
CA MET A 228 -16.94 -3.82 15.35
C MET A 228 -17.32 -5.27 15.03
N TYR A 229 -18.61 -5.53 14.97
CA TYR A 229 -19.11 -6.82 14.49
C TYR A 229 -18.81 -7.03 13.01
N ARG A 230 -18.45 -8.26 12.64
CA ARG A 230 -18.23 -8.65 11.23
C ARG A 230 -19.42 -8.32 10.34
N THR A 231 -20.65 -8.42 10.86
CA THR A 231 -21.86 -8.12 10.08
C THR A 231 -21.92 -6.67 9.62
N GLU A 232 -21.40 -5.74 10.43
CA GLU A 232 -21.35 -4.32 10.06
C GLU A 232 -20.20 -4.08 9.07
N LEU A 233 -19.04 -4.71 9.29
CA LEU A 233 -17.92 -4.67 8.32
C LEU A 233 -18.38 -5.17 6.94
N THR A 234 -19.06 -6.32 6.87
CA THR A 234 -19.50 -6.88 5.56
C THR A 234 -20.43 -5.94 4.83
N LYS A 235 -21.42 -5.35 5.52
CA LYS A 235 -22.30 -4.35 4.89
C LYS A 235 -21.50 -3.15 4.38
N ALA A 236 -20.50 -2.70 5.14
CA ALA A 236 -19.66 -1.58 4.76
C ALA A 236 -18.82 -1.90 3.51
N LEU A 237 -18.19 -3.07 3.46
CA LEU A 237 -17.42 -3.55 2.31
C LEU A 237 -18.32 -3.73 1.07
N ASP A 238 -19.50 -4.31 1.22
CA ASP A 238 -20.48 -4.46 0.15
C ASP A 238 -20.89 -3.09 -0.44
N ASN A 239 -21.17 -2.12 0.43
CA ASN A 239 -21.52 -0.75 0.02
C ASN A 239 -20.35 -0.07 -0.72
N LEU A 240 -19.13 -0.14 -0.17
CA LEU A 240 -17.94 0.43 -0.82
C LEU A 240 -17.69 -0.23 -2.18
N SER A 241 -17.89 -1.55 -2.29
CA SER A 241 -17.66 -2.30 -3.52
C SER A 241 -18.59 -1.95 -4.68
N THR A 242 -19.66 -1.19 -4.42
CA THR A 242 -20.66 -0.77 -5.42
C THR A 242 -20.81 0.75 -5.52
N SER A 243 -19.88 1.51 -4.93
CA SER A 243 -19.95 2.96 -4.87
C SER A 243 -18.61 3.61 -5.24
N VAL A 244 -17.96 4.26 -4.28
CA VAL A 244 -16.65 4.90 -4.38
C VAL A 244 -15.90 4.58 -3.11
N LEU A 245 -14.60 4.38 -3.22
CA LEU A 245 -13.74 4.12 -2.08
C LEU A 245 -12.44 4.91 -2.18
N ARG A 246 -11.86 5.18 -1.02
CA ARG A 246 -10.55 5.79 -0.87
C ARG A 246 -9.85 5.15 0.31
N VAL A 247 -8.57 4.90 0.14
CA VAL A 247 -7.73 4.28 1.18
C VAL A 247 -7.08 5.36 2.03
N ARG A 248 -6.62 4.99 3.23
CA ARG A 248 -5.79 5.90 4.03
C ARG A 248 -4.39 5.99 3.41
N PRO A 249 -3.96 7.17 2.92
CA PRO A 249 -2.60 7.35 2.45
C PRO A 249 -1.61 7.39 3.63
N TRP A 250 -0.34 7.15 3.35
CA TRP A 250 0.74 7.41 4.30
C TRP A 250 2.00 7.86 3.56
N PHE A 251 2.86 8.58 4.29
CA PHE A 251 3.89 9.42 3.70
C PHE A 251 5.24 9.09 4.32
N GLU A 252 6.29 9.02 3.50
CA GLU A 252 7.61 8.61 3.97
C GLU A 252 8.71 9.58 3.46
N PRO A 253 9.62 10.03 4.33
CA PRO A 253 10.80 10.78 3.91
C PRO A 253 11.75 9.89 3.09
N GLY A 254 12.61 10.52 2.29
CA GLY A 254 13.58 9.78 1.48
C GLY A 254 14.78 10.61 1.07
N ALA A 255 15.82 9.94 0.59
CA ALA A 255 17.09 10.59 0.22
C ALA A 255 16.94 11.65 -0.89
N TRP A 256 15.94 11.51 -1.76
CA TRP A 256 15.61 12.47 -2.82
C TRP A 256 14.42 13.38 -2.50
N GLY A 257 13.75 13.19 -1.36
CA GLY A 257 12.44 13.74 -1.10
C GLY A 257 12.38 15.27 -1.19
N GLY A 258 11.25 15.75 -1.69
CA GLY A 258 10.94 17.15 -1.90
C GLY A 258 10.08 17.77 -0.80
N GLN A 259 9.51 18.92 -1.13
CA GLN A 259 8.78 19.77 -0.20
C GLN A 259 7.33 20.04 -0.62
N TRP A 260 6.89 19.57 -1.79
CA TRP A 260 5.56 19.88 -2.31
C TRP A 260 4.47 19.36 -1.37
N MET A 261 4.56 18.09 -0.97
CA MET A 261 3.54 17.46 -0.11
C MET A 261 3.41 18.17 1.23
N LYS A 262 4.54 18.50 1.88
CA LYS A 262 4.58 19.21 3.16
C LYS A 262 3.91 20.59 3.11
N ARG A 263 3.98 21.26 1.96
CA ARG A 263 3.44 22.63 1.77
C ARG A 263 1.96 22.64 1.41
N HIS A 264 1.47 21.60 0.75
CA HIS A 264 0.13 21.57 0.17
C HIS A 264 -0.84 20.64 0.89
N ILE A 265 -0.36 19.64 1.64
CA ILE A 265 -1.20 18.69 2.38
C ILE A 265 -1.19 19.05 3.87
N LYS A 266 -2.38 19.34 4.40
CA LYS A 266 -2.58 19.68 5.81
C LYS A 266 -2.46 18.43 6.70
N ASN A 267 -2.23 18.67 7.99
CA ASN A 267 -2.16 17.63 9.04
C ASN A 267 -0.98 16.65 8.91
N LEU A 268 -0.09 16.83 7.92
CA LEU A 268 1.19 16.15 7.89
C LEU A 268 2.14 16.72 8.94
N ASN A 269 3.07 15.88 9.41
CA ASN A 269 4.17 16.35 10.22
C ASN A 269 5.13 17.16 9.34
N THR A 270 5.22 18.47 9.55
CA THR A 270 6.10 19.38 8.80
C THR A 270 7.53 19.44 9.33
N ASP A 271 7.81 18.86 10.50
CA ASP A 271 9.13 18.85 11.13
C ASP A 271 10.09 17.83 10.47
N VAL A 272 9.57 16.94 9.63
CA VAL A 272 10.38 16.02 8.83
C VAL A 272 11.21 16.78 7.81
N VAL A 273 12.40 16.28 7.48
CA VAL A 273 13.31 16.95 6.54
C VAL A 273 12.66 17.13 5.16
N ASN A 274 11.96 16.11 4.66
CA ASN A 274 11.26 16.09 3.39
C ASN A 274 10.18 15.00 3.39
N LEU A 275 9.44 14.92 2.29
CA LEU A 275 8.63 13.74 1.96
C LEU A 275 8.99 13.31 0.54
N ALA A 276 9.30 12.03 0.37
CA ALA A 276 9.64 11.46 -0.93
C ALA A 276 8.42 10.74 -1.52
N TRP A 277 7.76 9.92 -0.70
CA TRP A 277 6.66 9.06 -1.13
C TRP A 277 5.33 9.46 -0.49
N SER A 278 4.24 9.29 -1.26
CA SER A 278 2.90 9.12 -0.71
C SER A 278 2.27 7.85 -1.26
N PHE A 279 2.07 6.87 -0.39
CA PHE A 279 1.38 5.63 -0.69
C PHE A 279 -0.13 5.91 -0.84
N GLU A 280 -0.51 6.53 -1.96
CA GLU A 280 -1.87 7.01 -2.26
C GLU A 280 -2.85 5.85 -2.49
N LEU A 281 -2.42 4.84 -3.25
CA LEU A 281 -3.17 3.60 -3.50
C LEU A 281 -2.21 2.46 -3.84
N ILE A 282 -1.60 1.87 -2.82
CA ILE A 282 -0.82 0.64 -2.88
C ILE A 282 -1.56 -0.37 -2.01
N VAL A 283 -2.52 -1.08 -2.61
CA VAL A 283 -3.46 -1.97 -1.90
C VAL A 283 -2.81 -2.90 -0.88
N PRO A 284 -1.66 -3.55 -1.18
CA PRO A 284 -1.00 -4.37 -0.17
C PRO A 284 -0.56 -3.61 1.08
N GLU A 285 -0.34 -2.30 1.03
CA GLU A 285 0.14 -1.46 2.14
C GLU A 285 -0.97 -0.61 2.79
N ASN A 286 -2.06 -0.33 2.08
CA ASN A 286 -3.11 0.59 2.55
C ASN A 286 -4.33 -0.12 3.15
N GLY A 287 -5.00 0.58 4.06
CA GLY A 287 -6.29 0.19 4.63
C GLY A 287 -7.44 1.13 4.25
N LEU A 288 -8.65 0.69 4.59
CA LEU A 288 -9.90 1.44 4.54
C LEU A 288 -10.27 1.82 5.97
N VAL A 289 -10.55 3.10 6.21
CA VAL A 289 -10.94 3.60 7.54
C VAL A 289 -12.44 3.75 7.59
N PHE A 290 -13.04 3.18 8.62
CA PHE A 290 -14.46 3.32 8.93
C PHE A 290 -14.66 4.24 10.13
N GLU A 291 -15.77 4.96 10.14
CA GLU A 291 -16.14 5.88 11.22
C GLU A 291 -17.55 5.58 11.75
N SER A 292 -17.69 5.62 13.08
CA SER A 292 -18.97 5.57 13.78
C SER A 292 -18.86 6.23 15.14
N ASP A 293 -19.73 7.20 15.44
CA ASP A 293 -19.73 7.98 16.68
C ASP A 293 -18.36 8.63 17.01
N GLY A 294 -17.63 9.00 15.97
CA GLY A 294 -16.28 9.53 16.04
C GLY A 294 -15.18 8.47 16.14
N ASN A 295 -15.49 7.21 16.46
CA ASN A 295 -14.48 6.14 16.56
C ASN A 295 -13.99 5.74 15.16
N LEU A 296 -12.67 5.59 15.01
CA LEU A 296 -12.03 5.15 13.77
C LEU A 296 -11.59 3.69 13.85
N LEU A 297 -11.80 2.92 12.78
CA LEU A 297 -11.32 1.54 12.69
C LEU A 297 -10.80 1.29 11.27
N GLU A 298 -9.53 0.91 11.15
CA GLU A 298 -8.93 0.58 9.88
C GLU A 298 -8.91 -0.93 9.63
N VAL A 299 -9.25 -1.32 8.40
CA VAL A 299 -9.12 -2.70 7.92
C VAL A 299 -8.31 -2.70 6.63
N SER A 300 -7.40 -3.66 6.47
CA SER A 300 -6.59 -3.75 5.25
C SER A 300 -7.47 -3.84 3.99
N PHE A 301 -7.08 -3.16 2.90
CA PHE A 301 -7.79 -3.24 1.63
C PHE A 301 -7.88 -4.70 1.15
N ASP A 302 -6.82 -5.50 1.34
CA ASP A 302 -6.82 -6.95 1.07
C ASP A 302 -8.12 -7.64 1.52
N THR A 303 -8.70 -7.25 2.67
CA THR A 303 -9.98 -7.78 3.19
C THR A 303 -11.17 -7.53 2.25
N LEU A 304 -11.24 -6.34 1.64
CA LEU A 304 -12.22 -6.01 0.62
C LEU A 304 -12.02 -6.87 -0.63
N MET A 305 -10.76 -7.09 -1.04
CA MET A 305 -10.47 -7.92 -2.21
C MET A 305 -10.87 -9.38 -1.97
N PHE A 306 -10.55 -9.94 -0.80
CA PHE A 306 -10.92 -11.33 -0.45
C PHE A 306 -12.42 -11.61 -0.52
N SER A 307 -13.25 -10.61 -0.26
CA SER A 307 -14.72 -10.75 -0.18
C SER A 307 -15.46 -10.21 -1.40
N ASN A 308 -14.96 -9.17 -2.06
CA ASN A 308 -15.68 -8.41 -3.08
C ASN A 308 -14.89 -8.20 -4.39
N ASN A 309 -13.79 -8.93 -4.66
CA ASN A 309 -12.96 -8.72 -5.86
C ASN A 309 -13.75 -8.61 -7.19
N LYS A 310 -14.83 -9.37 -7.37
CA LYS A 310 -15.69 -9.32 -8.58
C LYS A 310 -16.41 -8.00 -8.73
N ASN A 311 -16.88 -7.41 -7.63
CA ASN A 311 -17.53 -6.09 -7.66
C ASN A 311 -16.50 -5.00 -7.98
N ILE A 312 -15.29 -5.14 -7.44
CA ILE A 312 -14.19 -4.19 -7.67
C ILE A 312 -13.70 -4.27 -9.11
N LEU A 313 -13.23 -5.44 -9.55
CA LEU A 313 -12.50 -5.63 -10.81
C LEU A 313 -13.40 -5.90 -12.02
N GLY A 314 -14.66 -6.28 -11.80
CA GLY A 314 -15.62 -6.58 -12.86
C GLY A 314 -15.11 -7.68 -13.79
N LYS A 315 -15.04 -7.39 -15.09
CA LYS A 315 -14.59 -8.34 -16.12
C LYS A 315 -13.15 -8.83 -15.94
N HIS A 316 -12.34 -8.14 -15.13
CA HIS A 316 -10.93 -8.49 -14.89
C HIS A 316 -10.70 -9.36 -13.65
N ALA A 317 -11.74 -9.66 -12.87
CA ALA A 317 -11.61 -10.41 -11.62
C ALA A 317 -10.96 -11.79 -11.81
N GLU A 318 -11.26 -12.48 -12.91
CA GLU A 318 -10.68 -13.81 -13.19
C GLU A 318 -9.16 -13.75 -13.42
N ARG A 319 -8.66 -12.65 -14.00
CA ARG A 319 -7.23 -12.49 -14.29
C ARG A 319 -6.39 -12.19 -13.05
N PHE A 320 -6.92 -11.38 -12.14
CA PHE A 320 -6.15 -10.84 -11.01
C PHE A 320 -6.55 -11.41 -9.65
N GLY A 321 -7.72 -12.05 -9.53
CA GLY A 321 -8.19 -12.62 -8.27
C GLY A 321 -8.28 -11.55 -7.18
N ASP A 322 -7.50 -11.71 -6.12
CA ASP A 322 -7.46 -10.80 -4.98
C ASP A 322 -6.40 -9.69 -5.11
N GLU A 323 -5.56 -9.75 -6.14
CA GLU A 323 -4.54 -8.72 -6.38
C GLU A 323 -5.21 -7.50 -7.04
N PHE A 324 -5.12 -6.33 -6.40
CA PHE A 324 -5.56 -5.09 -7.04
C PHE A 324 -4.45 -4.60 -7.99
N PRO A 325 -4.73 -4.45 -9.30
CA PRO A 325 -3.67 -4.44 -10.30
C PRO A 325 -3.01 -3.08 -10.56
N ILE A 326 -3.67 -1.96 -10.24
CA ILE A 326 -3.17 -0.61 -10.51
C ILE A 326 -2.82 0.07 -9.18
N ARG A 327 -1.65 0.70 -9.08
CA ARG A 327 -1.32 1.59 -7.97
C ARG A 327 -1.11 3.02 -8.41
N PHE A 328 -1.40 3.93 -7.48
CA PHE A 328 -1.03 5.35 -7.55
C PHE A 328 -0.07 5.63 -6.38
N ASP A 329 1.04 6.30 -6.66
CA ASP A 329 2.02 6.76 -5.67
C ASP A 329 2.47 8.18 -6.05
N PHE A 330 2.78 9.01 -5.05
CA PHE A 330 3.48 10.28 -5.31
C PHE A 330 4.97 10.13 -5.14
N LEU A 331 5.70 10.61 -6.14
CA LEU A 331 7.14 10.82 -6.05
C LEU A 331 7.38 12.34 -6.05
N ASP A 332 7.67 12.88 -4.88
CA ASP A 332 7.96 14.31 -4.69
C ASP A 332 9.47 14.55 -4.72
N THR A 333 9.95 15.10 -5.84
CA THR A 333 11.32 15.61 -6.02
C THR A 333 11.36 17.15 -6.08
N TYR A 334 10.26 17.82 -5.71
CA TYR A 334 10.14 19.27 -5.79
C TYR A 334 11.06 19.93 -4.76
N GLU A 335 12.02 20.76 -5.20
CA GLU A 335 13.16 21.20 -4.38
C GLU A 335 13.94 20.05 -3.70
N GLY A 336 13.84 18.84 -4.28
CA GLY A 336 14.52 17.63 -3.84
C GLY A 336 15.68 17.28 -4.77
N GLY A 337 15.99 15.99 -4.85
CA GLY A 337 17.01 15.46 -5.75
C GLY A 337 16.43 14.52 -6.81
N ASN A 338 17.27 14.10 -7.75
CA ASN A 338 16.92 13.06 -8.71
C ASN A 338 16.62 11.74 -7.99
N LEU A 339 15.64 10.98 -8.48
CA LEU A 339 15.50 9.56 -8.16
C LEU A 339 16.66 8.78 -8.76
N SER A 340 16.92 7.59 -8.23
CA SER A 340 17.90 6.67 -8.81
C SER A 340 17.58 6.34 -10.27
N ILE A 341 18.61 6.22 -11.10
CA ILE A 341 18.52 5.57 -12.41
C ILE A 341 18.23 4.10 -12.17
N GLN A 342 17.15 3.61 -12.75
CA GLN A 342 16.61 2.30 -12.42
C GLN A 342 15.87 1.66 -13.58
N CYS A 343 15.52 0.38 -13.42
CA CYS A 343 14.57 -0.33 -14.27
C CYS A 343 13.74 -1.33 -13.45
N HIS A 344 12.66 -1.82 -14.06
CA HIS A 344 11.80 -2.86 -13.48
C HIS A 344 12.00 -4.21 -14.18
N PRO A 345 11.79 -5.33 -13.47
CA PRO A 345 11.99 -6.66 -14.04
C PRO A 345 11.02 -6.99 -15.17
N LYS A 346 11.49 -7.73 -16.16
CA LYS A 346 10.62 -8.40 -17.15
C LYS A 346 9.84 -9.55 -16.52
N LEU A 347 8.69 -9.88 -17.10
CA LEU A 347 7.76 -10.86 -16.54
C LEU A 347 8.37 -12.24 -16.27
N LYS A 348 9.21 -12.73 -17.18
CA LYS A 348 9.91 -14.01 -16.98
C LYS A 348 10.84 -13.95 -15.75
N TYR A 349 11.58 -12.86 -15.61
CA TYR A 349 12.57 -12.70 -14.54
C TYR A 349 11.90 -12.58 -13.17
N ILE A 350 10.84 -11.79 -13.06
CA ILE A 350 10.16 -11.58 -11.77
C ILE A 350 9.50 -12.87 -11.25
N ARG A 351 8.96 -13.69 -12.16
CA ARG A 351 8.40 -15.02 -11.85
C ARG A 351 9.45 -15.99 -11.36
N GLU A 352 10.54 -16.14 -12.12
CA GLU A 352 11.59 -17.13 -11.85
C GLU A 352 12.40 -16.80 -10.59
N ASN A 353 12.60 -15.52 -10.26
CA ASN A 353 13.48 -15.12 -9.16
C ASN A 353 12.71 -14.76 -7.87
N PHE A 354 11.48 -14.23 -7.98
CA PHE A 354 10.76 -13.67 -6.82
C PHE A 354 9.35 -14.26 -6.60
N GLY A 355 8.84 -15.05 -7.53
CA GLY A 355 7.51 -15.68 -7.43
C GLY A 355 6.33 -14.74 -7.68
N GLU A 356 6.56 -13.60 -8.34
CA GLU A 356 5.51 -12.65 -8.69
C GLU A 356 4.86 -12.96 -10.03
N ASN A 357 3.57 -12.67 -10.18
CA ASN A 357 2.80 -13.04 -11.38
C ASN A 357 2.64 -11.91 -12.40
N ILE A 358 2.87 -10.67 -11.97
CA ILE A 358 2.80 -9.45 -12.78
C ILE A 358 4.03 -8.57 -12.52
N THR A 359 4.37 -7.76 -13.52
CA THR A 359 5.50 -6.82 -13.51
C THR A 359 5.11 -5.49 -12.87
N GLN A 360 6.12 -4.67 -12.55
CA GLN A 360 5.95 -3.29 -12.11
C GLN A 360 6.11 -2.35 -13.31
N ASP A 361 5.24 -2.47 -14.31
CA ASP A 361 5.23 -1.49 -15.40
C ASP A 361 4.59 -0.18 -14.93
N GLU A 362 5.21 0.95 -15.23
CA GLU A 362 4.78 2.24 -14.69
C GLU A 362 4.70 3.34 -15.75
N THR A 363 4.16 4.48 -15.32
CA THR A 363 4.14 5.74 -16.05
C THR A 363 4.34 6.88 -15.07
N TYR A 364 5.00 7.94 -15.52
CA TYR A 364 5.11 9.19 -14.76
C TYR A 364 4.15 10.21 -15.35
N TYR A 365 3.02 10.41 -14.65
CA TYR A 365 2.14 11.54 -14.91
C TYR A 365 2.65 12.73 -14.09
N ILE A 366 3.07 13.80 -14.76
CA ILE A 366 3.61 14.98 -14.07
C ILE A 366 2.44 15.78 -13.48
N LEU A 367 2.18 15.60 -12.18
CA LEU A 367 1.08 16.27 -11.49
C LEU A 367 1.36 17.76 -11.29
N ASP A 368 2.61 18.09 -10.94
CA ASP A 368 3.14 19.44 -10.84
C ASP A 368 4.65 19.42 -11.07
N CYS A 369 5.25 20.53 -11.49
CA CYS A 369 6.70 20.59 -11.67
C CYS A 369 7.24 22.02 -11.72
N GLU A 370 8.54 22.17 -11.49
CA GLU A 370 9.31 23.38 -11.80
C GLU A 370 9.57 23.49 -13.31
N ASP A 371 9.83 24.71 -13.81
CA ASP A 371 10.07 24.95 -15.24
C ASP A 371 11.30 24.20 -15.79
N SER A 372 12.28 23.91 -14.92
CA SER A 372 13.51 23.18 -15.27
C SER A 372 13.39 21.66 -15.09
N ALA A 373 12.25 21.15 -14.64
CA ALA A 373 12.08 19.74 -14.30
C ALA A 373 12.29 18.83 -15.51
N ARG A 374 12.87 17.64 -15.26
CA ARG A 374 13.21 16.66 -16.30
C ARG A 374 12.82 15.24 -15.89
N VAL A 375 12.70 14.38 -16.88
CA VAL A 375 12.62 12.92 -16.71
C VAL A 375 13.72 12.28 -17.55
N TYR A 376 14.52 11.43 -16.91
CA TYR A 376 15.50 10.58 -17.59
C TYR A 376 14.78 9.34 -18.11
N LEU A 377 14.85 9.07 -19.40
CA LEU A 377 14.08 7.98 -20.01
C LEU A 377 14.73 7.48 -21.30
N GLY A 378 15.03 6.18 -21.33
CA GLY A 378 15.61 5.51 -22.49
C GLY A 378 17.07 5.89 -22.74
N PHE A 379 17.75 5.11 -23.56
CA PHE A 379 19.19 5.25 -23.79
C PHE A 379 19.51 6.21 -24.93
N GLN A 380 20.70 6.79 -24.90
CA GLN A 380 21.27 7.49 -26.06
C GLN A 380 21.42 6.52 -27.24
N GLU A 381 21.34 7.03 -28.48
CA GLU A 381 21.49 6.19 -29.69
C GLU A 381 22.82 5.41 -29.70
N SER A 382 23.87 6.05 -29.19
CA SER A 382 25.24 5.54 -29.10
C SER A 382 25.50 4.60 -27.91
N ILE A 383 24.47 4.17 -27.18
CA ILE A 383 24.65 3.32 -25.99
C ILE A 383 25.42 2.03 -26.33
N ASP A 384 26.50 1.80 -25.59
CA ASP A 384 27.19 0.52 -25.51
C ASP A 384 26.93 -0.12 -24.13
N PRO A 385 26.33 -1.32 -24.06
CA PRO A 385 26.02 -1.96 -22.78
C PRO A 385 27.24 -2.29 -21.92
N ALA A 386 28.38 -2.64 -22.52
CA ALA A 386 29.58 -3.00 -21.78
C ALA A 386 30.21 -1.75 -21.16
N ASP A 387 30.34 -0.68 -21.93
CA ASP A 387 30.85 0.61 -21.44
C ASP A 387 29.95 1.18 -20.35
N PHE A 388 28.63 1.11 -20.52
CA PHE A 388 27.67 1.56 -19.49
C PHE A 388 27.82 0.76 -18.20
N ARG A 389 27.95 -0.57 -18.30
CA ARG A 389 28.15 -1.43 -17.13
C ARG A 389 29.42 -1.06 -16.38
N SER A 390 30.54 -0.96 -17.09
CA SER A 390 31.83 -0.62 -16.49
C SER A 390 31.80 0.76 -15.85
N ALA A 391 31.11 1.74 -16.44
CA ALA A 391 30.98 3.07 -15.87
C ALA A 391 30.17 3.08 -14.56
N LEU A 392 29.09 2.30 -14.48
CA LEU A 392 28.30 2.13 -13.26
C LEU A 392 29.11 1.44 -12.14
N GLU A 393 29.80 0.35 -12.48
CA GLU A 393 30.63 -0.41 -11.53
C GLU A 393 31.80 0.44 -11.01
N GLN A 394 32.46 1.20 -11.89
CA GLN A 394 33.51 2.15 -11.50
C GLN A 394 32.97 3.22 -10.56
N SER A 395 31.85 3.87 -10.90
CA SER A 395 31.21 4.89 -10.05
C SER A 395 30.87 4.33 -8.67
N GLN A 396 30.32 3.12 -8.59
CA GLN A 396 30.02 2.45 -7.32
C GLN A 396 31.30 2.16 -6.51
N GLN A 397 32.40 1.76 -7.16
CA GLN A 397 33.66 1.42 -6.50
C GLN A 397 34.42 2.65 -6.02
N THR A 398 34.47 3.72 -6.82
CA THR A 398 35.28 4.92 -6.53
C THR A 398 34.50 6.00 -5.79
N GLY A 399 33.17 5.96 -5.85
CA GLY A 399 32.31 7.06 -5.37
C GLY A 399 32.38 8.30 -6.27
N GLU A 400 32.84 8.16 -7.51
CA GLU A 400 32.87 9.28 -8.45
C GLU A 400 31.54 9.39 -9.19
N ALA A 401 31.08 10.62 -9.42
CA ALA A 401 29.84 10.86 -10.13
C ALA A 401 29.95 10.45 -11.60
N LEU A 402 28.84 9.93 -12.14
CA LEU A 402 28.72 9.54 -13.53
C LEU A 402 27.98 10.63 -14.30
N GLU A 403 28.53 11.05 -15.43
CA GLU A 403 27.83 11.90 -16.41
C GLU A 403 26.76 11.08 -17.14
N ILE A 404 25.67 10.78 -16.43
CA ILE A 404 24.67 9.80 -16.88
C ILE A 404 24.03 10.16 -18.23
N GLU A 405 23.97 11.44 -18.58
CA GLU A 405 23.38 11.91 -19.84
C GLU A 405 24.16 11.47 -21.08
N GLN A 406 25.40 10.98 -20.92
CA GLN A 406 26.14 10.30 -21.98
C GLN A 406 25.51 8.94 -22.36
N TYR A 407 24.75 8.34 -21.46
CA TYR A 407 24.15 7.01 -21.61
C TYR A 407 22.62 7.05 -21.69
N VAL A 408 21.98 7.91 -20.89
CA VAL A 408 20.51 8.00 -20.75
C VAL A 408 20.02 9.34 -21.26
N GLN A 409 18.93 9.35 -22.02
CA GLN A 409 18.33 10.59 -22.50
C GLN A 409 17.61 11.31 -21.37
N SER A 410 17.61 12.64 -21.43
CA SER A 410 16.93 13.51 -20.47
C SER A 410 15.91 14.36 -21.21
N HIS A 411 14.65 14.37 -20.76
CA HIS A 411 13.52 15.00 -21.44
C HIS A 411 12.89 16.08 -20.54
N PRO A 412 12.49 17.25 -21.08
CA PRO A 412 11.79 18.26 -20.29
C PRO A 412 10.43 17.73 -19.82
N ALA A 413 10.11 17.98 -18.56
CA ALA A 413 8.83 17.63 -17.96
C ALA A 413 7.94 18.88 -17.90
N ASN A 414 6.66 18.71 -18.25
CA ASN A 414 5.65 19.74 -18.06
C ASN A 414 4.44 19.12 -17.37
N LYS A 415 3.71 19.93 -16.61
CA LYS A 415 2.45 19.53 -15.98
C LYS A 415 1.54 18.83 -17.00
N HIS A 416 0.99 17.70 -16.60
CA HIS A 416 0.13 16.81 -17.39
C HIS A 416 0.79 16.05 -18.54
N ASN A 417 2.13 16.04 -18.63
CA ASN A 417 2.85 15.09 -19.46
C ASN A 417 2.74 13.68 -18.88
N LEU A 418 2.76 12.67 -19.75
CA LEU A 418 2.81 11.26 -19.37
C LEU A 418 4.00 10.58 -20.06
N PHE A 419 4.94 10.13 -19.25
CA PHE A 419 6.09 9.32 -19.68
C PHE A 419 5.78 7.85 -19.44
N LEU A 420 6.14 6.99 -20.39
CA LEU A 420 5.78 5.58 -20.41
C LEU A 420 6.99 4.72 -20.08
N ILE A 421 6.85 3.89 -19.04
CA ILE A 421 7.93 3.07 -18.50
C ILE A 421 7.46 1.61 -18.49
N PRO A 422 7.38 0.96 -19.67
CA PRO A 422 7.25 -0.50 -19.70
C PRO A 422 8.45 -1.13 -18.99
N ASN A 423 8.27 -2.30 -18.37
CA ASN A 423 9.32 -3.06 -17.71
C ASN A 423 10.56 -3.18 -18.59
N SER A 424 11.77 -3.25 -18.02
CA SER A 424 13.04 -3.23 -18.78
C SER A 424 13.48 -1.86 -19.31
N THR A 425 12.72 -0.78 -19.10
CA THR A 425 13.13 0.60 -19.49
C THR A 425 14.05 1.22 -18.44
N VAL A 426 15.17 1.81 -18.85
CA VAL A 426 15.98 2.70 -17.99
C VAL A 426 15.25 4.03 -17.80
N HIS A 427 15.09 4.46 -16.55
CA HIS A 427 14.38 5.70 -16.24
C HIS A 427 14.78 6.29 -14.89
N SER A 428 14.42 7.55 -14.67
CA SER A 428 14.44 8.26 -13.37
C SER A 428 13.62 9.54 -13.45
N ALA A 429 12.87 9.87 -12.39
CA ALA A 429 12.31 11.20 -12.21
C ALA A 429 13.42 12.16 -11.75
N GLY A 430 13.66 13.22 -12.54
CA GLY A 430 14.61 14.26 -12.17
C GLY A 430 14.07 15.14 -11.04
N ALA A 431 14.94 15.98 -10.48
CA ALA A 431 14.57 17.01 -9.51
C ALA A 431 13.52 17.98 -10.07
N GLY A 432 12.71 18.55 -9.18
CA GLY A 432 11.70 19.55 -9.51
C GLY A 432 10.35 18.99 -9.97
N ASN A 433 10.07 17.70 -9.76
CA ASN A 433 8.80 17.08 -10.14
C ASN A 433 7.95 16.70 -8.92
N LEU A 434 6.64 16.80 -9.05
CA LEU A 434 5.69 15.97 -8.34
C LEU A 434 5.08 15.01 -9.35
N VAL A 435 5.50 13.74 -9.26
CA VAL A 435 5.04 12.69 -10.15
C VAL A 435 3.89 11.96 -9.48
N LEU A 436 2.78 11.82 -10.20
CA LEU A 436 1.83 10.73 -9.98
C LEU A 436 2.33 9.52 -10.75
N GLU A 437 2.89 8.56 -10.02
CA GLU A 437 3.26 7.27 -10.58
C GLU A 437 1.99 6.43 -10.72
N ILE A 438 1.63 6.11 -11.97
CA ILE A 438 0.55 5.15 -12.25
C ILE A 438 1.24 3.87 -12.71
N SER A 439 1.09 2.79 -11.95
CA SER A 439 1.80 1.55 -12.26
C SER A 439 1.00 0.29 -11.98
N ALA A 440 1.53 -0.83 -12.45
CA ALA A 440 1.16 -2.15 -12.02
C ALA A 440 1.64 -2.43 -10.58
N THR A 441 0.91 -3.26 -9.83
CA THR A 441 1.30 -3.73 -8.49
C THR A 441 1.88 -5.13 -8.61
N PRO A 442 3.21 -5.30 -8.50
CA PRO A 442 3.90 -5.21 -7.22
C PRO A 442 4.73 -3.94 -7.08
N TYR A 443 5.17 -3.61 -5.86
CA TYR A 443 5.63 -2.24 -5.51
C TYR A 443 7.04 -2.11 -4.94
N ILE A 444 7.77 -3.22 -4.79
CA ILE A 444 9.13 -3.16 -4.25
C ILE A 444 10.22 -3.42 -5.31
N PHE A 445 9.87 -3.74 -6.56
CA PHE A 445 10.80 -4.26 -7.56
C PHE A 445 11.44 -3.18 -8.42
N THR A 446 12.39 -2.48 -7.81
CA THR A 446 13.16 -1.42 -8.47
C THR A 446 14.64 -1.77 -8.46
N PHE A 447 15.23 -2.00 -9.64
CA PHE A 447 16.66 -2.29 -9.76
C PHE A 447 17.43 -1.01 -10.00
N LYS A 448 17.95 -0.44 -8.91
CA LYS A 448 18.74 0.79 -8.95
C LYS A 448 20.10 0.48 -9.55
N MET A 449 20.58 1.35 -10.42
CA MET A 449 21.86 1.21 -11.12
C MET A 449 22.81 2.34 -10.73
N TYR A 450 22.27 3.55 -10.55
CA TYR A 450 23.03 4.74 -10.17
C TYR A 450 22.14 5.65 -9.33
N ASP A 451 22.64 6.09 -8.18
CA ASP A 451 21.89 6.96 -7.25
C ASP A 451 22.66 8.25 -6.95
N TRP A 452 23.36 8.80 -7.95
CA TRP A 452 24.01 10.12 -7.87
C TRP A 452 25.08 10.23 -6.79
N VAL A 453 25.69 9.09 -6.41
CA VAL A 453 26.63 8.96 -5.28
C VAL A 453 26.06 9.53 -3.96
N ARG A 454 24.74 9.51 -3.82
CA ARG A 454 24.06 10.04 -2.65
C ARG A 454 24.01 9.00 -1.53
N LEU A 455 24.09 9.49 -0.30
CA LEU A 455 23.87 8.71 0.91
C LEU A 455 22.39 8.74 1.31
N ASP A 456 21.93 7.72 2.01
CA ASP A 456 20.62 7.74 2.65
C ASP A 456 20.54 8.77 3.80
N LEU A 457 19.37 8.87 4.43
CA LEU A 457 19.14 9.82 5.53
C LEU A 457 19.96 9.50 6.79
N ASP A 458 20.49 8.29 6.90
CA ASP A 458 21.36 7.85 8.00
C ASP A 458 22.86 7.96 7.62
N GLY A 459 23.19 8.41 6.41
CA GLY A 459 24.56 8.61 5.93
C GLY A 459 25.21 7.36 5.32
N ASN A 460 24.45 6.32 4.99
CA ASN A 460 24.98 5.10 4.37
C ASN A 460 24.80 5.11 2.84
N PRO A 461 25.67 4.44 2.07
CA PRO A 461 25.44 4.22 0.65
C PRO A 461 24.13 3.44 0.43
N ARG A 462 23.33 3.88 -0.55
CA ARG A 462 22.10 3.17 -0.91
C ARG A 462 22.39 1.90 -1.70
N PRO A 463 21.61 0.83 -1.52
CA PRO A 463 21.81 -0.42 -2.24
C PRO A 463 21.59 -0.23 -3.75
N ILE A 464 22.53 -0.75 -4.54
CA ILE A 464 22.52 -0.77 -6.01
C ILE A 464 22.46 -2.23 -6.48
N ASN A 465 21.76 -2.49 -7.59
CA ASN A 465 21.46 -3.80 -8.13
C ASN A 465 21.81 -3.91 -9.62
N ILE A 466 23.06 -3.58 -9.99
CA ILE A 466 23.54 -3.58 -11.39
C ILE A 466 23.23 -4.92 -12.08
N ASP A 467 23.55 -6.06 -11.45
CA ASP A 467 23.33 -7.37 -12.05
C ASP A 467 21.85 -7.66 -12.33
N HIS A 468 20.95 -7.37 -11.38
CA HIS A 468 19.52 -7.50 -11.61
C HIS A 468 19.06 -6.59 -12.75
N ALA A 469 19.56 -5.35 -12.80
CA ALA A 469 19.20 -4.42 -13.87
C ALA A 469 19.67 -4.91 -15.24
N PHE A 470 20.93 -5.35 -15.39
CA PHE A 470 21.46 -5.84 -16.67
C PHE A 470 20.80 -7.14 -17.15
N ASN A 471 20.26 -7.97 -16.26
CA ASN A 471 19.45 -9.11 -16.65
C ASN A 471 18.08 -8.71 -17.25
N ASN A 472 17.67 -7.46 -17.08
CA ASN A 472 16.35 -6.97 -17.44
C ASN A 472 16.37 -5.89 -18.52
N LEU A 473 17.34 -4.97 -18.53
CA LEU A 473 17.38 -3.82 -19.45
C LEU A 473 17.15 -4.19 -20.93
N ASP A 474 16.30 -3.41 -21.58
CA ASP A 474 16.14 -3.41 -23.04
C ASP A 474 16.90 -2.23 -23.65
N PHE A 475 18.11 -2.52 -24.16
CA PHE A 475 18.97 -1.53 -24.81
C PHE A 475 18.47 -1.06 -26.18
N ASN A 476 17.40 -1.65 -26.73
CA ASN A 476 16.79 -1.17 -27.97
C ASN A 476 15.93 0.10 -27.74
N ARG A 477 15.57 0.41 -26.49
CA ARG A 477 14.81 1.61 -26.11
C ARG A 477 15.71 2.84 -26.12
N LYS A 478 16.14 3.23 -27.31
CA LYS A 478 17.18 4.24 -27.53
C LYS A 478 16.88 5.19 -28.69
N GLY A 479 17.64 6.29 -28.75
CA GLY A 479 17.50 7.33 -29.78
C GLY A 479 16.06 7.78 -30.01
N GLU A 480 15.67 7.94 -31.28
CA GLU A 480 14.34 8.39 -31.68
C GLU A 480 13.20 7.42 -31.30
N GLN A 481 13.50 6.16 -30.99
CA GLN A 481 12.48 5.21 -30.54
C GLN A 481 11.85 5.65 -29.22
N VAL A 482 12.65 6.26 -28.33
CA VAL A 482 12.20 6.80 -27.04
C VAL A 482 11.08 7.83 -27.25
N HIS A 483 11.28 8.81 -28.12
CA HIS A 483 10.28 9.84 -28.41
C HIS A 483 9.00 9.29 -29.08
N ARG A 484 9.12 8.20 -29.83
CA ARG A 484 7.98 7.59 -30.51
C ARG A 484 7.13 6.72 -29.60
N GLU A 485 7.76 5.97 -28.71
CA GLU A 485 7.13 4.86 -27.98
C GLU A 485 7.03 5.11 -26.47
N LEU A 486 7.91 5.92 -25.89
CA LEU A 486 8.01 6.10 -24.44
C LEU A 486 7.50 7.46 -23.95
N ILE A 487 7.12 8.35 -24.86
CA ILE A 487 6.49 9.64 -24.52
C ILE A 487 5.05 9.62 -25.08
N SER A 488 4.07 9.72 -24.20
CA SER A 488 2.67 9.67 -24.58
C SER A 488 2.28 10.87 -25.43
N LYS A 489 1.36 10.66 -26.38
CA LYS A 489 0.84 11.68 -27.30
C LYS A 489 -0.65 11.84 -27.06
N PRO A 490 -1.08 12.77 -26.19
CA PRO A 490 -2.48 12.94 -25.86
C PRO A 490 -3.33 13.29 -27.08
N GLN A 491 -4.51 12.70 -27.20
CA GLN A 491 -5.46 12.95 -28.28
C GLN A 491 -6.85 13.21 -27.74
N VAL A 492 -7.52 14.22 -28.30
CA VAL A 492 -8.93 14.47 -27.99
C VAL A 492 -9.77 13.45 -28.73
N ILE A 493 -10.54 12.65 -28.00
CA ILE A 493 -11.37 11.58 -28.57
C ILE A 493 -12.87 11.85 -28.43
N ASP A 494 -13.26 12.80 -27.58
CA ASP A 494 -14.61 13.33 -27.48
C ASP A 494 -14.59 14.75 -26.93
N GLN A 495 -15.49 15.62 -27.37
CA GLN A 495 -15.51 17.03 -26.97
C GLN A 495 -16.88 17.69 -27.15
N THR A 496 -17.24 18.53 -26.17
CA THR A 496 -18.32 19.52 -26.26
C THR A 496 -17.76 20.90 -25.84
N ALA A 497 -18.62 21.91 -25.65
CA ALA A 497 -18.18 23.23 -25.17
C ALA A 497 -17.55 23.16 -23.76
N ASP A 498 -18.19 22.41 -22.85
CA ASP A 498 -17.88 22.39 -21.43
C ASP A 498 -17.12 21.13 -20.99
N TYR A 499 -16.76 20.25 -21.95
CA TYR A 499 -16.16 18.94 -21.69
C TYR A 499 -15.21 18.49 -22.80
N GLN A 500 -14.15 17.79 -22.42
CA GLN A 500 -13.22 17.12 -23.30
C GLN A 500 -12.76 15.80 -22.69
N LEU A 501 -12.83 14.73 -23.48
CA LEU A 501 -12.17 13.45 -23.19
C LEU A 501 -10.85 13.38 -23.93
N VAL A 502 -9.76 13.28 -23.19
CA VAL A 502 -8.42 13.13 -23.75
C VAL A 502 -7.95 11.69 -23.50
N HIS A 503 -7.65 10.95 -24.57
CA HIS A 503 -6.89 9.72 -24.48
C HIS A 503 -5.43 10.08 -24.25
N VAL A 504 -4.84 9.61 -23.16
CA VAL A 504 -3.43 9.79 -22.82
C VAL A 504 -2.77 8.41 -22.92
N PRO A 505 -2.51 7.93 -24.16
CA PRO A 505 -2.26 6.52 -24.41
C PRO A 505 -1.04 5.99 -23.64
N THR A 506 -1.19 4.80 -23.07
CA THR A 506 -0.09 4.06 -22.44
C THR A 506 0.65 3.15 -23.44
N HIS A 507 1.77 2.56 -23.02
CA HIS A 507 2.54 1.65 -23.86
C HIS A 507 1.74 0.36 -24.18
N ALA A 508 2.04 -0.29 -25.30
CA ALA A 508 1.36 -1.53 -25.70
C ALA A 508 1.55 -2.69 -24.71
N GLU A 509 2.67 -2.70 -24.00
CA GLU A 509 2.97 -3.69 -22.93
C GLU A 509 2.21 -3.40 -21.63
N HIS A 510 1.71 -2.18 -21.43
CA HIS A 510 0.92 -1.84 -20.25
C HIS A 510 -0.47 -2.47 -20.35
N PHE A 511 -0.89 -3.17 -19.29
CA PHE A 511 -2.22 -3.77 -19.22
C PHE A 511 -3.33 -2.78 -18.82
N TYR A 512 -2.96 -1.55 -18.49
CA TYR A 512 -3.88 -0.45 -18.18
C TYR A 512 -3.70 0.68 -19.19
N ASP A 513 -4.72 1.52 -19.31
CA ASP A 513 -4.72 2.74 -20.13
C ASP A 513 -5.18 3.95 -19.30
N VAL A 514 -4.94 5.15 -19.84
CA VAL A 514 -5.22 6.40 -19.14
C VAL A 514 -6.05 7.33 -20.01
N HIS A 515 -7.17 7.79 -19.45
CA HIS A 515 -7.91 8.94 -19.97
C HIS A 515 -7.76 10.13 -19.03
N ARG A 516 -7.94 11.33 -19.57
CA ARG A 516 -8.11 12.56 -18.79
C ARG A 516 -9.44 13.21 -19.17
N LEU A 517 -10.29 13.37 -18.17
CA LEU A 517 -11.56 14.07 -18.26
C LEU A 517 -11.29 15.54 -17.96
N GLU A 518 -11.58 16.45 -18.89
CA GLU A 518 -11.46 17.90 -18.67
C GLU A 518 -12.85 18.53 -18.78
N PHE A 519 -13.33 19.22 -17.75
CA PHE A 519 -14.72 19.71 -17.72
C PHE A 519 -14.91 20.95 -16.86
N ASP A 520 -15.88 21.77 -17.23
CA ASP A 520 -16.19 23.01 -16.53
C ASP A 520 -17.27 22.82 -15.47
N ASN A 521 -18.30 22.00 -15.75
CA ASN A 521 -19.47 21.80 -14.89
C ASN A 521 -19.60 20.34 -14.42
N THR A 522 -20.08 19.45 -15.28
CA THR A 522 -20.38 18.05 -14.92
C THR A 522 -20.04 17.09 -16.05
N VAL A 523 -19.63 15.87 -15.72
CA VAL A 523 -19.47 14.76 -16.66
C VAL A 523 -20.03 13.46 -16.06
N THR A 524 -20.71 12.65 -16.86
CA THR A 524 -21.17 11.31 -16.47
C THR A 524 -20.36 10.26 -17.20
N VAL A 525 -19.95 9.21 -16.48
CA VAL A 525 -19.09 8.14 -16.98
C VAL A 525 -19.67 6.78 -16.60
N GLU A 526 -19.78 5.91 -17.60
CA GLU A 526 -20.12 4.49 -17.42
C GLU A 526 -18.86 3.69 -17.05
N THR A 527 -18.97 2.78 -16.07
CA THR A 527 -17.88 1.86 -15.69
C THR A 527 -17.65 0.78 -16.73
N ASN A 528 -18.69 0.40 -17.48
CA ASN A 528 -18.65 -0.68 -18.47
C ASN A 528 -18.05 -1.99 -17.91
N ASN A 529 -18.37 -2.31 -16.64
CA ASN A 529 -17.84 -3.46 -15.91
C ASN A 529 -16.30 -3.45 -15.78
N VAL A 530 -15.70 -2.26 -15.67
CA VAL A 530 -14.27 -2.03 -15.45
C VAL A 530 -14.06 -1.11 -14.23
N CYS A 531 -13.08 -1.45 -13.41
CA CYS A 531 -12.62 -0.61 -12.30
C CYS A 531 -11.93 0.65 -12.83
N HIS A 532 -12.22 1.79 -12.22
CA HIS A 532 -11.54 3.04 -12.51
C HIS A 532 -10.77 3.53 -11.27
N VAL A 533 -9.48 3.86 -11.45
CA VAL A 533 -8.68 4.60 -10.46
C VAL A 533 -8.57 6.03 -10.94
N LEU A 534 -8.94 7.00 -10.10
CA LEU A 534 -9.03 8.40 -10.48
C LEU A 534 -8.30 9.32 -9.52
N MET A 535 -7.87 10.46 -10.04
CA MET A 535 -7.35 11.58 -9.25
C MET A 535 -7.73 12.91 -9.88
N LEU A 536 -8.12 13.88 -9.05
CA LEU A 536 -8.24 15.28 -9.47
C LEU A 536 -6.85 15.89 -9.63
N VAL A 537 -6.43 16.15 -10.87
CA VAL A 537 -5.09 16.65 -11.23
C VAL A 537 -5.06 18.12 -11.63
N GLU A 538 -6.22 18.75 -11.83
CA GLU A 538 -6.36 20.22 -11.97
C GLU A 538 -7.74 20.65 -11.49
N GLY A 539 -7.84 21.82 -10.87
CA GLY A 539 -9.03 22.28 -10.19
C GLY A 539 -8.90 22.14 -8.67
N LYS A 540 -9.88 22.68 -7.93
CA LYS A 540 -9.81 22.73 -6.46
C LYS A 540 -10.43 21.49 -5.81
N ALA A 541 -11.65 21.16 -6.20
CA ALA A 541 -12.42 20.05 -5.66
C ALA A 541 -13.49 19.61 -6.66
N ILE A 542 -13.90 18.35 -6.55
CA ILE A 542 -14.97 17.72 -7.32
C ILE A 542 -15.91 16.96 -6.39
N SER A 543 -17.17 16.79 -6.80
CA SER A 543 -18.13 15.89 -6.16
C SER A 543 -18.41 14.71 -7.07
N ILE A 544 -18.35 13.49 -6.54
CA ILE A 544 -18.70 12.26 -7.22
C ILE A 544 -20.05 11.79 -6.71
N GLN A 545 -20.99 11.53 -7.61
CA GLN A 545 -22.24 10.84 -7.32
C GLN A 545 -22.32 9.54 -8.10
N THR A 546 -22.37 8.40 -7.41
CA THR A 546 -22.51 7.07 -8.05
C THR A 546 -23.98 6.73 -8.33
N ALA A 547 -24.23 5.70 -9.14
CA ALA A 547 -25.59 5.33 -9.55
C ALA A 547 -26.54 4.98 -8.37
N ASN A 548 -26.00 4.53 -7.24
CA ASN A 548 -26.77 4.27 -6.02
C ASN A 548 -27.12 5.55 -5.23
N GLY A 549 -26.70 6.73 -5.71
CA GLY A 549 -27.00 8.04 -5.14
C GLY A 549 -26.02 8.53 -4.07
N ILE A 550 -25.03 7.73 -3.70
CA ILE A 550 -24.00 8.11 -2.73
C ILE A 550 -23.12 9.24 -3.32
N LYS A 551 -22.83 10.24 -2.49
CA LYS A 551 -22.00 11.40 -2.85
C LYS A 551 -20.75 11.49 -1.98
N HIS A 552 -19.62 11.77 -2.62
CA HIS A 552 -18.36 12.06 -1.94
C HIS A 552 -17.61 13.16 -2.67
N ASP A 553 -17.07 14.10 -1.91
CA ASP A 553 -16.25 15.18 -2.43
C ASP A 553 -14.77 14.82 -2.32
N PHE A 554 -14.00 15.21 -3.33
CA PHE A 554 -12.56 15.00 -3.41
C PHE A 554 -11.86 16.31 -3.72
N ALA A 555 -10.80 16.60 -2.96
CA ALA A 555 -9.92 17.72 -3.19
C ALA A 555 -8.86 17.40 -4.26
N TYR A 556 -8.14 18.44 -4.68
CA TYR A 556 -6.99 18.29 -5.56
C TYR A 556 -5.98 17.29 -4.97
N ALA A 557 -5.39 16.48 -5.86
CA ALA A 557 -4.40 15.45 -5.57
C ALA A 557 -4.92 14.22 -4.80
N GLU A 558 -6.23 14.11 -4.52
CA GLU A 558 -6.77 12.92 -3.86
C GLU A 558 -7.05 11.79 -4.85
N THR A 559 -6.52 10.60 -4.54
CA THR A 559 -6.83 9.36 -5.26
C THR A 559 -8.11 8.72 -4.75
N PHE A 560 -8.94 8.21 -5.66
CA PHE A 560 -10.11 7.41 -5.33
C PHE A 560 -10.39 6.35 -6.38
N VAL A 561 -11.18 5.34 -6.01
CA VAL A 561 -11.52 4.20 -6.86
C VAL A 561 -13.03 4.13 -7.04
N ILE A 562 -13.45 3.93 -8.29
CA ILE A 562 -14.82 3.57 -8.65
C ILE A 562 -14.81 2.11 -9.08
N PRO A 563 -15.36 1.19 -8.26
CA PRO A 563 -15.53 -0.21 -8.60
C PRO A 563 -16.31 -0.41 -9.89
N ALA A 564 -16.04 -1.52 -10.59
CA ALA A 564 -16.79 -1.92 -11.77
C ALA A 564 -18.31 -1.97 -11.50
N ALA A 565 -18.70 -2.49 -10.33
CA ALA A 565 -20.09 -2.64 -9.92
C ALA A 565 -20.82 -1.33 -9.57
N ALA A 566 -20.13 -0.18 -9.55
CA ALA A 566 -20.80 1.11 -9.40
C ALA A 566 -21.69 1.45 -10.62
N GLY A 567 -21.44 0.81 -11.77
CA GLY A 567 -22.22 0.96 -13.01
C GLY A 567 -21.95 2.29 -13.72
N SER A 568 -22.23 3.40 -13.05
CA SER A 568 -21.92 4.74 -13.54
C SER A 568 -21.72 5.74 -12.40
N TYR A 569 -21.13 6.88 -12.73
CA TYR A 569 -20.92 7.98 -11.81
C TYR A 569 -20.92 9.32 -12.53
N THR A 570 -21.35 10.36 -11.82
CA THR A 570 -21.30 11.75 -12.28
C THR A 570 -20.29 12.51 -11.45
N ILE A 571 -19.39 13.22 -12.13
CA ILE A 571 -18.43 14.13 -11.53
C ILE A 571 -18.93 15.55 -11.71
N THR A 572 -18.96 16.33 -10.63
CA THR A 572 -19.32 17.76 -10.63
C THR A 572 -18.12 18.58 -10.20
N ASN A 573 -17.76 19.59 -10.97
CA ASN A 573 -16.73 20.55 -10.61
C ASN A 573 -17.27 21.50 -9.54
N LEU A 574 -16.58 21.60 -8.41
CA LEU A 574 -16.93 22.53 -7.33
C LEU A 574 -16.12 23.83 -7.39
N GLY A 575 -15.17 23.92 -8.34
CA GLY A 575 -14.30 25.07 -8.56
C GLY A 575 -14.82 26.07 -9.60
N LYS A 576 -14.02 27.12 -9.86
CA LYS A 576 -14.33 28.21 -10.82
C LYS A 576 -13.65 28.07 -12.18
N GLY A 577 -12.76 27.10 -12.36
CA GLY A 577 -12.03 26.85 -13.60
C GLY A 577 -12.17 25.40 -14.02
N ARG A 578 -11.74 25.09 -15.25
CA ARG A 578 -11.80 23.73 -15.80
C ARG A 578 -11.08 22.74 -14.87
N ALA A 579 -11.80 21.71 -14.44
CA ALA A 579 -11.23 20.60 -13.69
C ALA A 579 -10.62 19.58 -14.66
N LYS A 580 -9.56 18.89 -14.23
CA LYS A 580 -8.99 17.74 -14.93
C LYS A 580 -8.90 16.55 -14.00
N VAL A 581 -9.46 15.43 -14.40
CA VAL A 581 -9.43 14.17 -13.65
C VAL A 581 -8.74 13.11 -14.51
N VAL A 582 -7.64 12.56 -14.00
CA VAL A 582 -7.01 11.37 -14.59
C VAL A 582 -7.85 10.15 -14.22
N LYS A 583 -8.07 9.26 -15.18
CA LYS A 583 -8.78 7.99 -15.04
C LYS A 583 -7.93 6.86 -15.63
N ALA A 584 -7.31 6.07 -14.76
CA ALA A 584 -6.63 4.84 -15.12
C ALA A 584 -7.58 3.64 -15.05
N PHE A 585 -7.49 2.73 -16.00
CA PHE A 585 -8.36 1.55 -16.09
C PHE A 585 -7.69 0.40 -16.84
N LEU A 586 -8.16 -0.82 -16.59
CA LEU A 586 -7.63 -2.03 -17.25
C LEU A 586 -8.17 -2.15 -18.69
N LYS A 587 -7.29 -2.54 -19.63
CA LYS A 587 -7.63 -2.71 -21.06
C LYS A 587 -8.51 -3.95 -21.30
#